data_AF-A0A2E2AGF7-F1
#
_entry.id   AF-A0A2E2AGF7-F1
#
_cell.length_a   1.000
_cell.length_b   1.000
_cell.length_c   1.000
_cell.angle_alpha   90.00
_cell.angle_beta   90.00
_cell.angle_gamma   90.00
#
_symmetry.space_group_name_H-M   'P 1'
#
loop_
_entity.id
_entity.type
_entity.pdbx_description
1 polymer ?
#
loop_
_entity_poly.entity_id
_entity_poly.type
_entity_poly.pdbx_seq_one_letter_code
_entity_poly.pdbx_strand_id
1 'polypeptide(L)'
;MLLDVVQVDHKCSYPFNPSSIVTILLFKKKGLQYISADGEERCAWHFAKEIKATINESNFISDSYKQELLKEIKQAQQKRSTI
;
A
#
# COMPACT_ATOMS: atom_id res chain seq x y z
N MET A 1 -14.42 32.80 -19.95
CA MET A 1 -14.21 31.35 -20.00
C MET A 1 -13.35 30.98 -18.81
N LEU A 2 -13.97 30.56 -17.71
CA LEU A 2 -13.27 29.99 -16.57
C LEU A 2 -13.04 28.51 -16.89
N LEU A 3 -11.77 28.10 -16.93
CA LEU A 3 -11.41 26.69 -17.01
C LEU A 3 -11.82 26.06 -15.68
N ASP A 4 -12.90 25.27 -15.69
CA ASP A 4 -13.23 24.39 -14.58
C ASP A 4 -12.07 23.41 -14.40
N VAL A 5 -11.22 23.67 -13.41
CA VAL A 5 -10.27 22.68 -12.92
C VAL A 5 -11.12 21.60 -12.26
N VAL A 6 -11.43 20.55 -13.02
CA VAL A 6 -12.03 19.34 -12.47
C VAL A 6 -10.99 18.70 -11.56
N GLN A 7 -10.93 19.11 -10.29
CA GLN A 7 -10.28 18.36 -9.24
C GLN A 7 -11.09 17.08 -9.07
N VAL A 8 -10.73 16.04 -9.83
CA VAL A 8 -11.17 14.68 -9.52
C VAL A 8 -10.45 14.30 -8.24
N ASP A 9 -11.13 14.53 -7.13
CA ASP A 9 -10.70 14.13 -5.79
C ASP A 9 -10.80 12.61 -5.71
N HIS A 10 -9.82 11.93 -6.32
CA HIS A 10 -9.85 10.49 -6.53
C HIS A 10 -9.57 9.77 -5.21
N LYS A 11 -10.63 9.55 -4.43
CA LYS A 11 -10.54 8.91 -3.12
C LYS A 11 -10.28 7.42 -3.29
N CYS A 12 -9.10 6.99 -2.87
CA CYS A 12 -8.75 5.59 -2.82
C CYS A 12 -9.48 4.88 -1.66
N SER A 13 -10.19 3.80 -1.97
CA SER A 13 -10.78 2.91 -0.96
C SER A 13 -9.75 1.86 -0.55
N TYR A 14 -9.02 2.13 0.53
CA TYR A 14 -8.03 1.20 1.07
C TYR A 14 -8.68 0.10 1.91
N PRO A 15 -8.12 -1.13 1.91
CA PRO A 15 -8.65 -2.22 2.71
C PRO A 15 -8.48 -1.98 4.22
N PHE A 16 -7.59 -1.07 4.60
CA PHE A 16 -7.33 -0.59 5.95
C PHE A 16 -6.41 0.64 5.93
N ASN A 17 -6.13 1.25 7.08
CA ASN A 17 -5.22 2.39 7.18
C ASN A 17 -3.75 1.95 6.96
N PRO A 18 -3.08 2.39 5.87
CA PRO A 18 -1.70 2.00 5.59
C PRO A 18 -0.67 2.64 6.52
N SER A 19 -1.05 3.66 7.30
CA SER A 19 -0.19 4.37 8.25
C SER A 19 -0.18 3.75 9.66
N SER A 20 -0.82 2.58 9.84
CA SER A 20 -0.92 1.91 11.14
C SER A 20 -0.21 0.56 11.12
N ILE A 21 0.95 0.47 11.80
CA ILE A 21 1.75 -0.77 11.83
C ILE A 21 0.96 -1.95 12.42
N VAL A 22 0.18 -1.73 13.49
CA VAL A 22 -0.65 -2.77 14.11
C VAL A 22 -1.67 -3.31 13.10
N THR A 23 -2.32 -2.42 12.37
CA THR A 23 -3.31 -2.79 11.36
C THR A 23 -2.67 -3.54 10.20
N ILE A 24 -1.47 -3.13 9.76
CA ILE A 24 -0.68 -3.83 8.73
C ILE A 24 -0.41 -5.28 9.17
N LEU A 25 0.01 -5.51 10.41
CA LEU A 25 0.31 -6.86 10.90
C LEU A 25 -0.92 -7.77 10.91
N LEU A 26 -2.08 -7.25 11.34
CA LEU A 26 -3.34 -8.00 11.39
C LEU A 26 -3.91 -8.30 10.00
N PHE A 27 -3.84 -7.35 9.08
CA PHE A 27 -4.48 -7.42 7.77
C PHE A 27 -3.52 -7.57 6.59
N LYS A 28 -2.26 -7.96 6.86
CA LYS A 28 -1.17 -8.12 5.88
C LYS A 28 -1.62 -8.77 4.57
N LYS A 29 -2.30 -9.92 4.65
CA LYS A 29 -2.78 -10.66 3.47
C LYS A 29 -3.74 -9.84 2.61
N LYS A 30 -4.69 -9.12 3.22
CA LYS A 30 -5.61 -8.22 2.51
C LYS A 30 -4.86 -7.07 1.83
N GLY A 31 -3.82 -6.55 2.48
CA GLY A 31 -2.99 -5.48 1.93
C GLY A 31 -2.22 -5.93 0.69
N LEU A 32 -1.58 -7.10 0.75
CA LEU A 32 -0.85 -7.67 -0.39
C LEU A 32 -1.78 -8.00 -1.57
N GLN A 33 -2.97 -8.53 -1.28
CA GLN A 33 -3.98 -8.79 -2.31
C GLN A 33 -4.42 -7.49 -2.99
N TYR A 34 -4.72 -6.45 -2.22
CA TYR A 34 -5.07 -5.12 -2.76
C TYR A 34 -3.96 -4.55 -3.65
N ILE A 35 -2.70 -4.66 -3.23
CA ILE A 35 -1.55 -4.22 -4.01
C ILE A 35 -1.43 -5.01 -5.32
N SER A 36 -1.60 -6.34 -5.27
CA SER A 36 -1.33 -7.20 -6.42
C SER A 36 -2.47 -7.30 -7.44
N ALA A 37 -3.72 -7.07 -7.05
CA ALA A 37 -4.87 -7.31 -7.92
C ALA A 37 -6.05 -6.35 -7.66
N ASP A 38 -6.58 -6.31 -6.44
CA ASP A 38 -7.93 -5.75 -6.22
C ASP A 38 -7.99 -4.21 -6.30
N GLY A 39 -6.89 -3.53 -5.98
CA GLY A 39 -6.86 -2.07 -5.99
C GLY A 39 -6.89 -1.48 -7.41
N GLU A 40 -7.42 -0.28 -7.57
CA GLU A 40 -7.07 0.51 -8.74
C GLU A 40 -5.57 0.80 -8.74
N GLU A 41 -4.94 0.77 -9.91
CA GLU A 41 -3.48 0.84 -10.02
C GLU A 41 -2.86 2.01 -9.24
N ARG A 42 -3.33 3.24 -9.47
CA ARG A 42 -2.82 4.42 -8.76
C ARG A 42 -2.97 4.29 -7.25
N CYS A 43 -4.10 3.77 -6.79
CA CYS A 43 -4.39 3.59 -5.38
C CYS A 43 -3.58 2.46 -4.75
N ALA A 44 -3.37 1.35 -5.46
CA ALA A 44 -2.52 0.25 -5.05
C ALA A 44 -1.06 0.68 -4.89
N TRP A 45 -0.53 1.47 -5.83
CA TRP A 45 0.82 2.03 -5.73
C TRP A 45 0.98 2.99 -4.57
N HIS A 46 0.01 3.90 -4.38
CA HIS A 46 0.02 4.82 -3.23
C HIS A 46 -0.07 4.05 -1.91
N PHE A 47 -0.98 3.10 -1.79
CA PHE A 47 -1.14 2.26 -0.61
C PHE A 47 0.15 1.49 -0.28
N ALA A 48 0.80 0.90 -1.29
CA ALA A 48 2.08 0.22 -1.10
C ALA A 48 3.19 1.16 -0.60
N LYS A 49 3.23 2.40 -1.09
CA LYS A 49 4.19 3.42 -0.63
C LYS A 49 4.00 3.73 0.85
N GLU A 50 2.76 4.00 1.27
CA GLU A 50 2.42 4.33 2.66
C GLU A 50 2.72 3.17 3.63
N ILE A 51 2.41 1.93 3.24
CA ILE A 51 2.77 0.76 4.04
C ILE A 51 4.29 0.62 4.18
N LYS A 52 5.06 0.78 3.09
CA LYS A 52 6.52 0.69 3.16
C LYS A 52 7.12 1.74 4.08
N ALA A 53 6.62 2.98 4.03
CA ALA A 53 7.05 4.04 4.94
C ALA A 53 6.79 3.64 6.40
N THR A 54 5.55 3.21 6.70
CA THR A 54 5.14 2.76 8.03
C THR A 54 5.97 1.59 8.56
N ILE A 55 6.32 0.62 7.70
CA ILE A 55 7.19 -0.51 8.09
C ILE A 55 8.60 -0.02 8.41
N ASN A 56 9.18 0.84 7.56
CA ASN A 56 10.54 1.35 7.76
C ASN A 56 10.66 2.16 9.05
N GLU A 57 9.68 3.02 9.31
CA GLU A 57 9.63 3.92 10.48
C GLU A 57 9.22 3.20 11.77
N SER A 58 8.69 1.97 11.70
CA SER A 58 8.28 1.22 12.87
C SER A 58 9.47 0.83 13.75
N ASN A 59 9.41 1.15 15.04
CA ASN A 59 10.33 0.65 16.06
C ASN A 59 9.77 -0.56 16.83
N PHE A 60 8.58 -1.04 16.46
CA PHE A 60 7.88 -2.14 17.14
C PHE A 60 8.24 -3.53 16.62
N ILE A 61 8.92 -3.61 15.46
CA ILE A 61 9.29 -4.88 14.82
C ILE A 61 10.78 -4.88 14.46
N SER A 62 11.39 -6.07 14.52
CA SER A 62 12.81 -6.26 14.17
C SER A 62 13.09 -5.96 12.71
N ASP A 63 14.31 -5.50 12.40
CA ASP A 63 14.71 -5.18 11.03
C ASP A 63 14.63 -6.36 10.07
N SER A 64 14.93 -7.59 10.52
CA SER A 64 14.77 -8.81 9.72
C SER A 64 13.32 -8.97 9.23
N TYR A 65 12.37 -8.79 10.14
CA TYR A 65 10.95 -8.86 9.81
C TYR A 65 10.49 -7.70 8.93
N LYS A 66 11.03 -6.48 9.10
CA LYS A 66 10.79 -5.37 8.16
C LYS A 66 11.21 -5.77 6.74
N GLN A 67 12.40 -6.34 6.57
CA GLN A 67 12.89 -6.76 5.25
C GLN A 67 12.00 -7.83 4.61
N GLU A 68 11.49 -8.77 5.40
CA GLU A 68 10.51 -9.76 4.94
C GLU A 68 9.23 -9.10 4.42
N LEU A 69 8.63 -8.19 5.20
CA LEU A 69 7.42 -7.48 4.79
C LEU A 69 7.63 -6.64 3.53
N LEU A 70 8.75 -5.91 3.43
CA LEU A 70 9.09 -5.10 2.26
C LEU A 70 9.29 -5.96 1.01
N LYS A 71 9.90 -7.14 1.16
CA LYS A 71 10.08 -8.10 0.06
C LYS A 71 8.73 -8.59 -0.45
N GLU A 72 7.81 -8.95 0.43
CA GLU A 72 6.47 -9.39 0.02
C GLU A 72 5.68 -8.28 -0.70
N ILE A 73 5.76 -7.04 -0.22
CA ILE A 73 5.15 -5.90 -0.90
C ILE A 73 5.76 -5.72 -2.30
N LYS A 74 7.08 -5.84 -2.43
CA LYS A 74 7.76 -5.76 -3.73
C LYS A 74 7.30 -6.88 -4.67
N GLN A 75 7.13 -8.10 -4.18
CA GLN A 75 6.59 -9.22 -4.96
C GLN A 75 5.16 -8.97 -5.41
N ALA A 76 4.29 -8.43 -4.53
CA ALA A 76 2.92 -8.07 -4.87
C ALA A 76 2.87 -7.01 -5.98
N GLN A 77 3.74 -6.01 -5.90
CA GLN A 77 3.90 -4.98 -6.93
C GLN A 77 4.38 -5.55 -8.28
N GLN A 78 5.39 -6.42 -8.27
CA GLN A 78 5.88 -7.10 -9.48
C GLN A 78 4.79 -7.95 -10.13
N LYS A 79 4.01 -8.67 -9.31
CA LYS A 79 2.88 -9.47 -9.78
C LYS A 79 1.86 -8.60 -10.52
N ARG A 80 1.50 -7.43 -9.98
CA ARG A 80 0.61 -6.48 -10.65
C ARG A 80 1.18 -6.02 -12.00
N SER A 81 2.46 -5.63 -12.06
CA SER A 81 3.09 -5.15 -13.29
C SER A 81 3.20 -6.21 -14.40
N THR A 82 2.91 -7.48 -14.10
CA THR A 82 2.92 -8.58 -15.07
C THR A 82 1.51 -8.89 -15.62
N ILE A 83 0.47 -8.23 -15.10
CA ILE A 83 -0.93 -8.30 -15.57
C ILE A 83 -1.16 -7.17 -16.57
#